data_AF-A0A0A0NR33-F1
#
_entry.id   AF-A0A0A0NR33-F1
#
_cell.length_a   1.000
_cell.length_b   1.000
_cell.length_c   1.000
_cell.angle_alpha   90.00
_cell.angle_beta   90.00
_cell.angle_gamma   90.00
#
_symmetry.space_group_name_H-M   'P 1'
#
loop_
_entity.id
_entity.type
_entity.pdbx_description
1 polymer ?
#
loop_
_entity_poly.entity_id
_entity_poly.type
_entity_poly.pdbx_seq_one_letter_code
_entity_poly.pdbx_strand_id
1 'polypeptide(L)'
;MAGVIPVPERGQPYAESRENGMHALRHFYASVLLDAGESIKALDEYLGHSDPGLTLRVYAHLMPSSRERTRKAVSTTYQRLDKQN
;
A
#
# COMPACT_ATOMS: atom_id res chain seq x y z
N MET A 1 25.00 -15.35 0.92
CA MET A 1 23.66 -15.45 0.28
C MET A 1 22.69 -15.90 1.36
N ALA A 2 21.67 -15.10 1.68
CA ALA A 2 20.77 -15.38 2.80
C ALA A 2 19.89 -16.60 2.48
N GLY A 3 20.06 -17.70 3.21
CA GLY A 3 19.37 -18.99 3.06
C GLY A 3 17.90 -18.95 3.50
N VAL A 4 17.19 -17.93 3.05
CA VAL A 4 15.86 -17.56 3.52
C VAL A 4 14.75 -18.32 2.80
N ILE A 5 15.09 -19.00 1.71
CA ILE A 5 14.16 -19.87 1.01
C ILE A 5 14.86 -21.20 0.60
N PRO A 6 14.40 -22.38 1.10
CA PRO A 6 14.99 -23.70 0.78
C PRO A 6 14.94 -24.05 -0.72
N VAL A 7 16.00 -24.63 -1.26
CA VAL A 7 16.07 -25.03 -2.68
C VAL A 7 15.04 -26.13 -2.96
N PRO A 8 14.18 -25.99 -3.98
CA PRO A 8 13.19 -27.02 -4.29
C PRO A 8 13.86 -28.26 -4.88
N GLU A 9 13.27 -29.44 -4.64
CA GLU A 9 13.69 -30.67 -5.30
C GLU A 9 13.51 -30.57 -6.82
N ARG A 10 14.36 -31.28 -7.58
CA ARG A 10 14.38 -31.21 -9.05
C ARG A 10 12.99 -31.53 -9.62
N GLY A 11 12.37 -30.54 -10.27
CA GLY A 11 11.05 -30.65 -10.90
C GLY A 11 9.89 -30.14 -10.03
N GLN A 12 10.15 -29.70 -8.79
CA GLN A 12 9.15 -29.04 -7.97
C GLN A 12 9.26 -27.51 -8.03
N PRO A 13 8.13 -26.79 -7.98
CA PRO A 13 8.14 -25.35 -7.84
C PRO A 13 8.70 -24.96 -6.47
N TYR A 14 9.25 -23.75 -6.43
CA TYR A 14 9.72 -23.12 -5.22
C TYR A 14 8.56 -23.01 -4.18
N ALA A 15 8.78 -23.43 -2.93
CA ALA A 15 7.74 -23.37 -1.90
C ALA A 15 7.37 -21.91 -1.60
N GLU A 16 6.10 -21.53 -1.72
CA GLU A 16 5.69 -20.14 -1.46
C GLU A 16 5.89 -19.77 0.02
N SER A 17 6.96 -19.03 0.32
CA SER A 17 7.15 -18.44 1.64
C SER A 17 6.37 -17.13 1.74
N ARG A 18 5.34 -17.10 2.59
CA ARG A 18 4.58 -15.87 2.88
C ARG A 18 5.45 -14.83 3.60
N GLU A 19 6.29 -15.31 4.50
CA GLU A 19 7.16 -14.48 5.35
C GLU A 19 8.36 -13.90 4.58
N ASN A 20 8.89 -14.61 3.58
CA ASN A 20 10.15 -14.22 2.94
C ASN A 20 10.18 -14.31 1.41
N GLY A 21 9.09 -14.74 0.77
CA GLY A 21 8.99 -14.86 -0.68
C GLY A 21 8.35 -13.63 -1.34
N MET A 22 7.71 -13.86 -2.51
CA MET A 22 7.05 -12.81 -3.30
C MET A 22 5.97 -12.03 -2.52
N HIS A 23 5.40 -12.63 -1.47
CA HIS A 23 4.42 -11.96 -0.62
C HIS A 23 5.06 -10.83 0.22
N ALA A 24 6.23 -11.06 0.80
CA ALA A 24 6.97 -10.05 1.54
C ALA A 24 7.37 -8.86 0.66
N LEU A 25 7.77 -9.13 -0.59
CA LEU A 25 8.07 -8.08 -1.57
C LEU A 25 6.84 -7.25 -1.93
N ARG A 26 5.67 -7.89 -2.16
CA ARG A 26 4.40 -7.15 -2.38
C ARG A 26 4.04 -6.28 -1.17
N HIS A 27 4.21 -6.81 0.04
CA HIS A 27 3.98 -6.04 1.26
C HIS A 27 4.92 -4.84 1.41
N PHE A 28 6.22 -5.03 1.12
CA PHE A 28 7.19 -3.95 1.14
C PHE A 28 6.85 -2.86 0.11
N TYR A 29 6.55 -3.26 -1.13
CA TYR A 29 6.19 -2.34 -2.20
C TYR A 29 4.94 -1.51 -1.86
N ALA A 30 3.89 -2.16 -1.37
CA ALA A 30 2.67 -1.48 -0.91
C ALA A 30 2.94 -0.51 0.24
N SER A 31 3.82 -0.89 1.18
CA SER A 31 4.18 -0.04 2.32
C SER A 31 4.87 1.24 1.89
N VAL A 32 5.84 1.15 0.99
CA VAL A 32 6.58 2.32 0.47
C VAL A 32 5.65 3.28 -0.28
N LEU A 33 4.76 2.76 -1.13
CA LEU A 33 3.85 3.60 -1.91
C LEU A 33 2.83 4.33 -1.03
N LEU A 34 2.24 3.65 -0.05
CA LEU A 34 1.27 4.27 0.84
C LEU A 34 1.90 5.27 1.81
N ASP A 35 3.12 5.01 2.28
CA ASP A 35 3.89 5.96 3.08
C ASP A 35 4.24 7.23 2.27
N ALA A 36 4.56 7.08 0.98
CA ALA A 36 4.75 8.19 0.05
C ALA A 36 3.45 8.97 -0.25
N GLY A 37 2.29 8.50 0.24
CA GLY A 37 0.99 9.15 0.08
C GLY A 37 0.26 8.79 -1.21
N GLU A 38 0.66 7.72 -1.89
CA GLU A 38 -0.03 7.22 -3.08
C GLU A 38 -1.45 6.74 -2.75
N SER A 39 -2.35 6.79 -3.73
CA SER A 39 -3.72 6.34 -3.52
C SER A 39 -3.82 4.82 -3.46
N ILE A 40 -4.69 4.31 -2.58
CA ILE A 40 -4.93 2.86 -2.49
C ILE A 40 -5.50 2.27 -3.78
N LYS A 41 -6.19 3.09 -4.58
CA LYS A 41 -6.69 2.71 -5.91
C LYS A 41 -5.54 2.53 -6.91
N ALA A 42 -4.59 3.47 -6.96
CA ALA A 42 -3.42 3.32 -7.83
C ALA A 42 -2.56 2.12 -7.42
N LEU A 43 -2.38 1.90 -6.11
CA LEU A 43 -1.72 0.69 -5.60
C LEU A 43 -2.43 -0.59 -6.06
N ASP A 44 -3.76 -0.63 -6.01
CA ASP A 44 -4.56 -1.76 -6.46
C ASP A 44 -4.36 -2.06 -7.96
N GLU A 45 -4.36 -1.02 -8.80
CA GLU A 45 -4.07 -1.10 -10.23
C GLU A 45 -2.65 -1.62 -10.50
N TYR A 46 -1.65 -1.19 -9.72
CA TYR A 46 -0.26 -1.67 -9.85
C TYR A 46 -0.07 -3.13 -9.40
N LEU A 47 -0.81 -3.56 -8.38
CA LEU A 47 -0.77 -4.95 -7.91
C LEU A 47 -1.60 -5.89 -8.80
N GLY A 48 -2.45 -5.34 -9.66
CA GLY A 48 -3.29 -6.11 -10.57
C GLY A 48 -4.36 -6.95 -9.86
N HIS A 49 -4.79 -6.52 -8.66
CA HIS A 49 -5.85 -7.23 -7.95
C HIS A 49 -7.19 -6.97 -8.65
N SER A 50 -7.96 -8.03 -8.89
CA SER A 50 -9.32 -7.91 -9.43
C SER A 50 -10.35 -7.47 -8.38
N ASP A 51 -9.97 -7.42 -7.10
CA ASP A 51 -10.80 -6.98 -5.99
C ASP A 51 -10.12 -5.87 -5.16
N PRO A 52 -10.49 -4.60 -5.37
CA PRO A 52 -10.00 -3.46 -4.61
C PRO A 52 -10.29 -3.56 -3.10
N GLY A 53 -11.33 -4.31 -2.72
CA GLY A 53 -11.71 -4.53 -1.33
C GLY A 53 -10.67 -5.33 -0.54
N LEU A 54 -9.94 -6.23 -1.22
CA LEU A 54 -8.85 -7.00 -0.63
C LEU A 54 -7.67 -6.08 -0.29
N THR A 55 -7.23 -5.24 -1.24
CA THR A 55 -6.13 -4.28 -1.05
C THR A 55 -6.45 -3.31 0.07
N LEU A 56 -7.69 -2.80 0.11
CA LEU A 56 -8.13 -1.91 1.18
C LEU A 56 -8.05 -2.58 2.55
N ARG A 57 -8.55 -3.82 2.71
CA ARG A 57 -8.49 -4.54 4.00
C ARG A 57 -7.07 -4.83 4.45
N VAL A 58 -6.17 -5.15 3.53
CA VAL A 58 -4.80 -5.55 3.85
C VAL A 58 -3.91 -4.35 4.17
N TYR A 59 -4.11 -3.21 3.50
CA TYR A 59 -3.14 -2.10 3.57
C TYR A 59 -3.67 -0.79 4.18
N ALA A 60 -4.97 -0.67 4.49
CA ALA A 60 -5.52 0.57 5.07
C ALA A 60 -4.78 1.03 6.35
N HIS A 61 -4.24 0.12 7.15
CA HIS A 61 -3.49 0.45 8.37
C HIS A 61 -2.16 1.17 8.10
N LEU A 62 -1.62 1.09 6.87
CA LEU A 62 -0.36 1.75 6.50
C LEU A 62 -0.60 3.21 6.11
N MET A 63 -1.85 3.59 5.85
CA MET A 63 -2.16 4.94 5.43
C MET A 63 -1.95 5.90 6.61
N PRO A 64 -1.05 6.89 6.48
CA PRO A 64 -0.86 7.88 7.52
C PRO A 64 -2.16 8.63 7.78
N SER A 65 -2.50 8.85 9.05
CA SER A 65 -3.79 9.45 9.41
C SER A 65 -4.00 10.76 8.66
N SER A 66 -5.03 10.81 7.82
CA SER A 66 -5.31 11.99 6.99
C SER A 66 -5.98 13.12 7.76
N ARG A 67 -6.36 12.89 9.03
CA ARG A 67 -7.19 13.82 9.82
C ARG A 67 -6.67 15.25 9.82
N GLU A 68 -5.39 15.45 10.09
CA GLU A 68 -4.80 16.79 10.16
C GLU A 68 -4.63 17.44 8.77
N ARG A 69 -4.28 16.64 7.75
CA ARG A 69 -4.22 17.08 6.34
C ARG A 69 -5.60 17.50 5.83
N THR A 70 -6.62 16.67 6.08
CA THR A 70 -8.01 16.93 5.70
C THR A 70 -8.54 18.18 6.41
N ARG A 71 -8.28 18.31 7.72
CA ARG A 71 -8.66 19.50 8.48
C ARG A 71 -8.03 20.77 7.89
N LYS A 72 -6.73 20.74 7.59
CA LYS A 72 -6.04 21.86 6.94
C LYS A 72 -6.61 22.17 5.57
N ALA A 73 -6.82 21.17 4.72
CA ALA A 73 -7.36 21.36 3.38
C ALA A 73 -8.75 22.03 3.40
N VAL A 74 -9.67 21.56 4.25
CA VAL A 74 -11.00 22.16 4.43
C VAL A 74 -10.90 23.58 4.96
N SER A 75 -10.06 23.81 5.98
CA SER A 75 -9.84 25.14 6.56
C SER A 75 -9.30 26.14 5.52
N THR A 76 -8.36 25.72 4.68
CA THR A 76 -7.80 26.58 3.62
C THR A 76 -8.84 26.95 2.58
N THR A 77 -9.68 26.01 2.16
CA THR A 77 -10.76 26.28 1.19
C THR A 77 -11.78 27.27 1.76
N TYR A 78 -12.19 27.11 3.02
CA TYR A 78 -13.09 28.05 3.69
C TYR A 78 -12.50 29.46 3.80
N GLN A 79 -11.23 29.58 4.21
CA GLN A 79 -10.56 30.88 4.31
C GLN A 79 -10.40 31.59 2.96
N ARG A 80 -10.32 30.85 1.85
CA ARG A 80 -10.29 31.46 0.51
C ARG A 80 -11.64 32.03 0.10
N LEU A 81 -12.74 31.35 0.44
CA LEU A 81 -14.10 31.81 0.14
C LEU A 81 -14.45 33.07 0.94
N ASP A 82 -14.05 33.13 2.20
CA ASP A 82 -14.27 34.30 3.08
C ASP A 82 -13.57 35.57 2.56
N LYS A 83 -12.37 35.44 1.98
CA LYS A 83 -11.62 36.58 1.42
C LYS A 83 -12.12 37.08 0.06
N GLN A 84 -13.06 36.39 -0.58
CA GLN A 84 -13.62 36.78 -1.88
C GLN A 84 -14.99 37.46 -1.77
N ASN A 85 -15.54 37.57 -0.56
CA ASN A 85 -16.72 38.39 -0.22
C ASN A 85 -16.29 39.66 0.52
#